data_AF-A0A2W2ABT2-F1
#
_entry.id   AF-A0A2W2ABT2-F1
#
_cell.length_a   1.000
_cell.length_b   1.000
_cell.length_c   1.000
_cell.angle_alpha   90.00
_cell.angle_beta   90.00
_cell.angle_gamma   90.00
#
_symmetry.space_group_name_H-M   'P 1'
#
loop_
_entity.id
_entity.type
_entity.pdbx_description
1 polymer ?
#
loop_
_entity_poly.entity_id
_entity_poly.type
_entity_poly.pdbx_seq_one_letter_code
_entity_poly.pdbx_strand_id
1 'polypeptide(L)'
;MYTEDAQGADGLLLSLADGSVPPGVGAYGAALGYSCRAADTQGQSTCTLPGLPGAFAAVALDQYGNFSLPFNDSGPGRTPDTVTIRGSGDGTTGYRFVQHAVINGGVATGSRVPRKVRVVLQPEDDGLTLTVRLSFPGGADRTVLDHVQLQGTGQSPLPETLRLGFTAATGSFRSVHEIDALRVAQPADLRVEHDMPPVVAGDRVRYTVTASNVGVNPSAPSPVTVDVPDQLRDVTWACSVPGPSACRDASGSGDVSTAVGLTRGAAATFTIEGRLDPGASGQIASTATIDTAPGLSDTNPSDNSSRAAAPVATIAQVSTDKSVTPGQVEPGDELEYTVTARNDGPSTARDVGAVDDLPAQLAFVGPGGPGGSGGACTAAGQRVTCTGGGDLAPGQEHAFQFRARLDPQYSGDGSDVVNVATGTSPTDPDGGEESPEVPIQVVDPDEPGDPDGPGEPDGPGDPDGPGDPDGPGEPDGPGDPDGPGDPDGPGGTGGPDVTATPGTGGLPGAVPGPGGPSASTPAGTEPGDAAPPRAGALAYTGVQGLALVGLTGLLLTTAGVIVWVLRRRRTHVGAESTESWQVTEQSAETGRCAQTDQCTQTDQCTQAGQCAGRCSGSGLFSELAQQAGRG
;
A
#
# COMPACT_ATOMS: atom_id res chain seq x y z
N MET A 1 18.90 -28.49 21.12
CA MET A 1 19.85 -29.61 21.29
C MET A 1 19.40 -30.43 22.47
N TYR A 2 19.12 -31.72 22.29
CA TYR A 2 18.70 -32.59 23.38
C TYR A 2 19.16 -34.03 23.13
N THR A 3 19.13 -34.86 24.17
CA THR A 3 19.40 -36.30 24.07
C THR A 3 18.49 -37.05 25.05
N GLU A 4 18.21 -38.31 24.74
CA GLU A 4 17.55 -39.25 25.65
C GLU A 4 18.59 -40.01 26.50
N ASP A 5 19.88 -39.89 26.16
CA ASP A 5 20.98 -40.50 26.90
C ASP A 5 21.31 -39.72 28.19
N ALA A 6 21.97 -40.38 29.14
CA ALA A 6 22.42 -39.76 30.38
C ALA A 6 23.43 -38.61 30.18
N GLN A 7 24.07 -38.54 29.00
CA GLN A 7 25.04 -37.50 28.65
C GLN A 7 24.80 -36.98 27.22
N GLY A 8 24.72 -35.65 27.10
CA GLY A 8 24.64 -34.95 25.82
C GLY A 8 25.97 -34.92 25.07
N ALA A 9 25.90 -34.50 23.81
CA ALA A 9 27.05 -34.41 22.91
C ALA A 9 27.68 -33.01 22.93
N ASP A 10 28.35 -32.60 21.85
CA ASP A 10 29.19 -31.41 21.84
C ASP A 10 28.40 -30.11 21.63
N GLY A 11 27.90 -29.85 20.42
CA GLY A 11 27.22 -28.60 20.19
C GLY A 11 26.78 -28.36 18.75
N LEU A 12 26.19 -27.18 18.56
CA LEU A 12 25.70 -26.64 17.30
C LEU A 12 26.27 -25.24 17.13
N LEU A 13 26.70 -24.88 15.93
CA LEU A 13 27.09 -23.52 15.62
C LEU A 13 26.37 -22.95 14.41
N LEU A 14 26.29 -21.63 14.41
CA LEU A 14 26.05 -20.79 13.26
C LEU A 14 27.40 -20.26 12.77
N SER A 15 27.69 -20.41 11.49
CA SER A 15 28.90 -19.91 10.83
C SER A 15 28.55 -18.86 9.78
N LEU A 16 29.45 -17.88 9.66
CA LEU A 16 29.51 -16.89 8.61
C LEU A 16 30.82 -17.15 7.84
N ALA A 17 30.70 -17.40 6.54
CA ALA A 17 31.84 -17.61 5.64
C ALA A 17 31.79 -16.64 4.47
N ASP A 18 32.93 -16.37 3.84
CA ASP A 18 33.01 -15.61 2.61
C ASP A 18 32.16 -16.29 1.51
N GLY A 19 31.16 -15.56 1.01
CA GLY A 19 30.23 -16.06 0.00
C GLY A 19 30.88 -16.39 -1.34
N SER A 20 32.05 -15.83 -1.64
CA SER A 20 32.81 -16.09 -2.86
C SER A 20 33.54 -17.45 -2.84
N VAL A 21 33.78 -18.01 -1.64
CA VAL A 21 34.47 -19.29 -1.47
C VAL A 21 33.49 -20.46 -1.67
N PRO A 22 33.85 -21.54 -2.41
CA PRO A 22 33.00 -22.72 -2.58
C PRO A 22 32.55 -23.33 -1.25
N PRO A 23 31.31 -23.87 -1.16
CA PRO A 23 30.84 -24.49 0.07
C PRO A 23 31.63 -25.75 0.40
N GLY A 24 31.92 -25.94 1.67
CA GLY A 24 32.62 -27.11 2.18
C GLY A 24 32.38 -27.29 3.67
N VAL A 25 32.92 -28.37 4.23
CA VAL A 25 32.90 -28.66 5.67
C VAL A 25 34.33 -28.67 6.19
N GLY A 26 34.54 -28.17 7.40
CA GLY A 26 35.82 -28.32 8.08
C GLY A 26 36.04 -29.74 8.60
N ALA A 27 37.17 -29.96 9.27
CA ALA A 27 37.52 -31.26 9.82
C ALA A 27 36.48 -31.78 10.84
N TYR A 28 36.18 -33.08 10.77
CA TYR A 28 35.34 -33.77 11.76
C TYR A 28 35.93 -33.68 13.16
N GLY A 29 35.11 -33.69 14.21
CA GLY A 29 35.57 -33.76 15.61
C GLY A 29 35.53 -32.42 16.31
N ALA A 30 36.60 -32.06 17.03
CA ALA A 30 36.64 -30.85 17.86
C ALA A 30 36.43 -29.56 17.04
N ALA A 31 36.01 -28.51 17.74
CA ALA A 31 35.64 -27.21 17.15
C ALA A 31 34.44 -27.24 16.21
N LEU A 32 33.58 -28.26 16.33
CA LEU A 32 32.31 -28.35 15.62
C LEU A 32 32.45 -28.22 14.09
N GLY A 33 33.60 -28.55 13.52
CA GLY A 33 33.88 -28.43 12.08
C GLY A 33 34.08 -27.00 11.57
N TYR A 34 34.20 -25.99 12.45
CA TYR A 34 34.51 -24.62 12.04
C TYR A 34 36.00 -24.31 12.11
N SER A 35 36.63 -24.52 13.28
CA SER A 35 38.07 -24.26 13.43
C SER A 35 38.91 -25.36 12.79
N CYS A 36 40.14 -25.03 12.45
CA CYS A 36 41.17 -26.04 12.21
C CYS A 36 41.42 -26.86 13.48
N ARG A 37 42.03 -28.04 13.32
CA ARG A 37 42.49 -28.85 14.46
C ARG A 37 43.74 -29.66 14.16
N ALA A 38 44.38 -30.13 15.21
CA ALA A 38 45.40 -31.17 15.12
C ALA A 38 44.73 -32.56 14.99
N ALA A 39 45.27 -33.41 14.12
CA ALA A 39 44.74 -34.76 13.87
C ALA A 39 44.78 -35.65 15.12
N ASP A 40 45.83 -35.51 15.93
CA ASP A 40 46.21 -36.31 17.09
C ASP A 40 45.63 -35.77 18.41
N THR A 41 45.74 -34.46 18.67
CA THR A 41 45.34 -33.86 19.95
C THR A 41 43.93 -33.28 19.96
N GLN A 42 43.26 -33.24 18.80
CA GLN A 42 41.90 -32.71 18.66
C GLN A 42 41.77 -31.26 19.19
N GLY A 43 42.84 -30.45 19.13
CA GLY A 43 42.74 -29.01 19.36
C GLY A 43 43.65 -28.37 20.40
N GLN A 44 44.79 -28.97 20.75
CA GLN A 44 45.69 -28.42 21.77
C GLN A 44 47.00 -27.83 21.22
N SER A 45 47.11 -27.59 19.90
CA SER A 45 48.37 -27.23 19.24
C SER A 45 48.18 -26.66 17.83
N THR A 46 49.29 -26.47 17.11
CA THR A 46 49.35 -26.19 15.66
C THR A 46 48.45 -27.14 14.88
N CYS A 47 47.57 -26.58 14.08
CA CYS A 47 46.60 -27.35 13.30
C CYS A 47 47.25 -28.11 12.13
N THR A 48 46.79 -29.34 11.89
CA THR A 48 47.21 -30.16 10.73
C THR A 48 46.06 -30.50 9.78
N LEU A 49 44.81 -30.32 10.23
CA LEU A 49 43.61 -30.48 9.43
C LEU A 49 42.88 -29.12 9.28
N PRO A 50 42.36 -28.82 8.09
CA PRO A 50 41.76 -27.53 7.82
C PRO A 50 40.40 -27.34 8.52
N GLY A 51 40.09 -26.09 8.85
CA GLY A 51 38.76 -25.67 9.29
C GLY A 51 37.82 -25.42 8.11
N LEU A 52 36.73 -24.70 8.38
CA LEU A 52 35.71 -24.36 7.39
C LEU A 52 36.31 -23.45 6.30
N PRO A 53 36.16 -23.79 5.01
CA PRO A 53 36.61 -22.91 3.92
C PRO A 53 35.97 -21.52 3.97
N GLY A 54 36.78 -20.47 3.85
CA GLY A 54 36.32 -19.08 3.86
C GLY A 54 35.75 -18.62 5.21
N ALA A 55 36.08 -19.28 6.32
CA ALA A 55 35.56 -18.94 7.65
C ALA A 55 35.80 -17.46 8.00
N PHE A 56 34.73 -16.74 8.33
CA PHE A 56 34.79 -15.35 8.76
C PHE A 56 34.45 -15.17 10.26
N ALA A 57 33.31 -15.70 10.71
CA ALA A 57 32.99 -15.78 12.13
C ALA A 57 32.09 -16.98 12.45
N ALA A 58 32.06 -17.44 13.69
CA ALA A 58 31.09 -18.43 14.14
C ALA A 58 30.61 -18.15 15.57
N VAL A 59 29.35 -18.50 15.83
CA VAL A 59 28.70 -18.50 17.14
C VAL A 59 28.34 -19.94 17.47
N ALA A 60 29.03 -20.53 18.43
CA ALA A 60 28.82 -21.90 18.88
C ALA A 60 28.02 -21.94 20.18
N LEU A 61 26.96 -22.76 20.20
CA LEU A 61 26.34 -23.29 21.41
C LEU A 61 27.11 -24.57 21.78
N ASP A 62 28.10 -24.42 22.64
CA ASP A 62 29.09 -25.46 22.95
C ASP A 62 28.83 -26.04 24.35
N GLN A 63 28.28 -27.25 24.41
CA GLN A 63 27.96 -27.95 25.65
C GLN A 63 29.21 -28.55 26.28
N TYR A 64 30.11 -29.13 25.49
CA TYR A 64 31.28 -29.85 26.02
C TYR A 64 32.49 -28.94 26.25
N GLY A 65 32.50 -27.77 25.63
CA GLY A 65 33.50 -26.72 25.80
C GLY A 65 34.70 -26.85 24.88
N ASN A 66 34.67 -27.73 23.87
CA ASN A 66 35.85 -27.96 23.04
C ASN A 66 36.05 -26.87 21.96
N PHE A 67 35.03 -26.05 21.71
CA PHE A 67 35.12 -24.95 20.76
C PHE A 67 36.01 -23.83 21.29
N SER A 68 36.25 -23.76 22.61
CA SER A 68 37.14 -22.80 23.27
C SER A 68 38.58 -23.31 23.47
N LEU A 69 38.93 -24.50 22.96
CA LEU A 69 40.30 -25.03 22.99
C LEU A 69 41.31 -24.11 22.28
N PRO A 70 42.61 -24.17 22.65
CA PRO A 70 43.63 -23.25 22.13
C PRO A 70 44.12 -23.63 20.72
N PHE A 71 43.23 -23.62 19.72
CA PHE A 71 43.61 -23.81 18.31
C PHE A 71 44.52 -22.67 17.85
N ASN A 72 45.69 -22.99 17.29
CA ASN A 72 46.72 -22.01 16.94
C ASN A 72 47.00 -21.01 18.08
N ASP A 73 47.15 -21.54 19.29
CA ASP A 73 47.42 -20.78 20.52
C ASP A 73 46.34 -19.74 20.87
N SER A 74 45.11 -19.94 20.38
CA SER A 74 43.99 -19.02 20.57
C SER A 74 42.76 -19.70 21.19
N GLY A 75 42.55 -19.42 22.49
CA GLY A 75 41.42 -19.87 23.28
C GLY A 75 41.78 -20.07 24.75
N PRO A 76 40.83 -19.91 25.69
CA PRO A 76 41.08 -20.08 27.12
C PRO A 76 41.22 -21.55 27.55
N GLY A 77 41.04 -22.50 26.63
CA GLY A 77 40.93 -23.91 26.95
C GLY A 77 39.47 -24.32 27.14
N ARG A 78 39.27 -25.58 27.53
CA ARG A 78 37.95 -26.18 27.56
C ARG A 78 37.04 -25.51 28.57
N THR A 79 35.95 -24.92 28.10
CA THR A 79 34.91 -24.31 28.95
C THR A 79 33.51 -24.78 28.54
N PRO A 80 32.90 -25.74 29.26
CA PRO A 80 31.58 -26.27 28.96
C PRO A 80 30.45 -25.24 29.04
N ASP A 81 29.33 -25.56 28.40
CA ASP A 81 28.08 -24.79 28.44
C ASP A 81 28.24 -23.30 28.08
N THR A 82 28.90 -23.03 26.96
CA THR A 82 29.18 -21.65 26.53
C THR A 82 28.48 -21.30 25.21
N VAL A 83 28.13 -20.02 25.08
CA VAL A 83 28.07 -19.40 23.76
C VAL A 83 29.46 -18.86 23.45
N THR A 84 30.13 -19.40 22.44
CA THR A 84 31.51 -19.00 22.08
C THR A 84 31.57 -18.44 20.67
N ILE A 85 32.32 -17.35 20.50
CA ILE A 85 32.59 -16.71 19.21
C ILE A 85 34.03 -16.98 18.78
N ARG A 86 34.21 -17.39 17.52
CA ARG A 86 35.50 -17.42 16.83
C ARG A 86 35.49 -16.52 15.61
N GLY A 87 36.68 -15.97 15.31
CA GLY A 87 36.96 -15.14 14.16
C GLY A 87 37.43 -15.95 12.95
N SER A 88 37.95 -15.25 11.95
CA SER A 88 38.23 -15.80 10.63
C SER A 88 39.38 -16.79 10.61
N GLY A 89 39.36 -17.71 9.66
CA GLY A 89 40.46 -18.63 9.39
C GLY A 89 40.45 -19.17 7.96
N ASP A 90 41.60 -19.66 7.53
CA ASP A 90 41.77 -20.30 6.22
C ASP A 90 42.71 -21.50 6.34
N GLY A 91 42.26 -22.63 5.82
CA GLY A 91 42.94 -23.91 5.97
C GLY A 91 43.24 -24.21 7.44
N THR A 92 44.54 -24.30 7.77
CA THR A 92 45.05 -24.59 9.11
C THR A 92 45.44 -23.34 9.91
N THR A 93 45.20 -22.13 9.40
CA THR A 93 45.64 -20.87 10.01
C THR A 93 44.46 -20.01 10.47
N GLY A 94 44.68 -19.16 11.48
CA GLY A 94 43.64 -18.28 12.03
C GLY A 94 42.72 -19.00 13.02
N TYR A 95 41.42 -18.73 12.90
CA TYR A 95 40.32 -19.18 13.77
C TYR A 95 40.43 -18.70 15.21
N ARG A 96 40.88 -17.45 15.39
CA ARG A 96 41.11 -16.89 16.73
C ARG A 96 39.86 -16.97 17.61
N PHE A 97 40.06 -17.27 18.88
CA PHE A 97 39.04 -17.07 19.90
C PHE A 97 38.73 -15.56 20.01
N VAL A 98 37.45 -15.22 20.05
CA VAL A 98 37.01 -13.83 20.22
C VAL A 98 36.54 -13.63 21.65
N GLN A 99 35.45 -14.30 22.02
CA GLN A 99 34.83 -14.16 23.33
C GLN A 99 33.89 -15.34 23.59
N HIS A 100 33.60 -15.63 24.85
CA HIS A 100 32.51 -16.52 25.21
C HIS A 100 31.74 -16.04 26.44
N ALA A 101 30.56 -16.61 26.63
CA ALA A 101 29.77 -16.47 27.84
C ALA A 101 29.31 -17.84 28.32
N VAL A 102 29.51 -18.13 29.61
CA VAL A 102 28.99 -19.34 30.26
C VAL A 102 27.50 -19.18 30.50
N ILE A 103 26.72 -20.18 30.10
CA ILE A 103 25.27 -20.19 30.20
C ILE A 103 24.85 -21.01 31.41
N ASN A 104 24.44 -20.32 32.47
CA ASN A 104 23.87 -20.95 33.65
C ASN A 104 22.61 -21.74 33.27
N GLY A 105 22.60 -23.03 33.54
CA GLY A 105 21.54 -23.96 33.12
C GLY A 105 21.78 -24.62 31.76
N GLY A 106 22.92 -24.35 31.12
CA GLY A 106 23.39 -25.04 29.93
C GLY A 106 22.86 -24.49 28.60
N VAL A 107 23.57 -24.83 27.54
CA VAL A 107 23.19 -24.49 26.15
C VAL A 107 22.22 -25.50 25.54
N ALA A 108 22.17 -26.72 26.05
CA ALA A 108 21.19 -27.72 25.67
C ALA A 108 19.80 -27.38 26.22
N THR A 109 18.75 -27.74 25.48
CA THR A 109 17.36 -27.57 25.91
C THR A 109 16.87 -28.76 26.74
N GLY A 110 17.52 -29.92 26.63
CA GLY A 110 17.12 -31.15 27.31
C GLY A 110 15.77 -31.72 26.85
N SER A 111 15.10 -31.07 25.89
CA SER A 111 13.82 -31.48 25.32
C SER A 111 13.69 -31.00 23.88
N ARG A 112 12.61 -31.46 23.22
CA ARG A 112 12.20 -31.03 21.86
C ARG A 112 11.68 -29.59 21.80
N VAL A 113 11.46 -28.93 22.95
CA VAL A 113 11.01 -27.54 22.95
C VAL A 113 12.19 -26.65 22.49
N PRO A 114 12.06 -25.95 21.34
CA PRO A 114 13.16 -25.16 20.82
C PRO A 114 13.42 -23.94 21.70
N ARG A 115 14.69 -23.55 21.77
CA ARG A 115 15.12 -22.27 22.30
C ARG A 115 15.32 -21.31 21.15
N LYS A 116 14.69 -20.14 21.20
CA LYS A 116 14.98 -19.05 20.27
C LYS A 116 16.39 -18.51 20.52
N VAL A 117 17.19 -18.48 19.45
CA VAL A 117 18.53 -17.87 19.39
C VAL A 117 18.44 -16.71 18.42
N ARG A 118 18.84 -15.52 18.85
CA ARG A 118 18.93 -14.34 17.99
C ARG A 118 20.38 -13.89 17.91
N VAL A 119 20.92 -13.88 16.70
CA VAL A 119 22.23 -13.30 16.39
C VAL A 119 21.99 -12.05 15.57
N VAL A 120 22.48 -10.92 16.05
CA VAL A 120 22.41 -9.63 15.36
C VAL A 120 23.82 -9.29 14.90
N LEU A 121 23.96 -8.98 13.61
CA LEU A 121 25.19 -8.49 13.00
C LEU A 121 24.98 -7.00 12.70
N GLN A 122 25.88 -6.16 13.18
CA GLN A 122 25.78 -4.72 12.99
C GLN A 122 27.08 -4.17 12.38
N PRO A 123 27.03 -3.65 11.15
CA PRO A 123 28.16 -2.96 10.55
C PRO A 123 28.47 -1.65 11.30
N GLU A 124 29.74 -1.37 11.48
CA GLU A 124 30.28 -0.16 12.09
C GLU A 124 31.48 0.34 11.27
N ASP A 125 31.91 1.57 11.51
CA ASP A 125 33.02 2.20 10.77
C ASP A 125 34.29 1.32 10.81
N ASP A 126 34.51 0.64 11.95
CA ASP A 126 35.66 -0.23 12.20
C ASP A 126 35.32 -1.73 12.12
N GLY A 127 34.23 -2.13 11.45
CA GLY A 127 33.95 -3.54 11.15
C GLY A 127 32.53 -4.05 11.38
N LEU A 128 32.44 -5.20 12.05
CA LEU A 128 31.18 -5.88 12.34
C LEU A 128 31.12 -6.25 13.82
N THR A 129 30.08 -5.80 14.51
CA THR A 129 29.75 -6.25 15.87
C THR A 129 28.70 -7.35 15.85
N LEU A 130 28.75 -8.20 16.87
CA LEU A 130 27.85 -9.34 17.01
C LEU A 130 27.21 -9.35 18.40
N THR A 131 25.88 -9.40 18.44
CA THR A 131 25.10 -9.58 19.67
C THR A 131 24.35 -10.91 19.62
N VAL A 132 24.45 -11.71 20.68
CA VAL A 132 23.71 -12.97 20.84
C VAL A 132 22.72 -12.86 21.99
N ARG A 133 21.45 -13.20 21.70
CA ARG A 133 20.39 -13.34 22.70
C ARG A 133 19.82 -14.75 22.68
N LEU A 134 19.53 -15.27 23.87
CA LEU A 134 18.89 -16.56 24.08
C LEU A 134 17.58 -16.36 24.84
N SER A 135 16.52 -17.01 24.39
CA SER A 135 15.31 -17.19 25.21
C SER A 135 15.54 -18.22 26.30
N PHE A 136 14.94 -18.03 27.47
CA PHE A 136 14.96 -18.98 28.58
C PHE A 136 13.53 -19.38 28.99
N PRO A 137 13.35 -20.50 29.72
CA PRO A 137 12.05 -20.85 30.29
C PRO A 137 11.44 -19.64 31.02
N GLY A 138 10.18 -19.31 30.71
CA GLY A 138 9.54 -18.05 31.14
C GLY A 138 9.48 -16.95 30.05
N GLY A 139 10.06 -17.19 28.87
CA GLY A 139 9.81 -16.42 27.65
C GLY A 139 10.65 -15.15 27.45
N ALA A 140 11.49 -14.77 28.41
CA ALA A 140 12.35 -13.59 28.28
C ALA A 140 13.59 -13.88 27.42
N ASP A 141 13.82 -13.05 26.39
CA ASP A 141 15.07 -13.01 25.63
C ASP A 141 16.15 -12.31 26.48
N ARG A 142 17.27 -12.99 26.75
CA ARG A 142 18.41 -12.43 27.49
C ARG A 142 19.62 -12.28 26.57
N THR A 143 20.26 -11.11 26.60
CA THR A 143 21.55 -10.92 25.96
C THR A 143 22.62 -11.70 26.71
N VAL A 144 23.36 -12.55 26.00
CA VAL A 144 24.44 -13.38 26.56
C VAL A 144 25.81 -12.92 26.10
N LEU A 145 25.89 -12.38 24.89
CA LEU A 145 27.05 -11.68 24.35
C LEU A 145 26.51 -10.40 23.72
N ASP A 146 27.05 -9.25 24.12
CA ASP A 146 26.56 -7.95 23.69
C ASP A 146 27.67 -7.22 22.93
N HIS A 147 27.35 -6.78 21.72
CA HIS A 147 28.18 -5.87 20.93
C HIS A 147 29.65 -6.33 20.83
N VAL A 148 29.85 -7.62 20.52
CA VAL A 148 31.18 -8.22 20.45
C VAL A 148 31.87 -7.77 19.15
N GLN A 149 32.97 -7.03 19.26
CA GLN A 149 33.77 -6.61 18.10
C GLN A 149 34.44 -7.81 17.44
N LEU A 150 34.09 -8.08 16.18
CA LEU A 150 34.75 -9.13 15.39
C LEU A 150 36.07 -8.66 14.79
N GLN A 151 36.24 -7.37 14.53
CA GLN A 151 37.53 -6.86 14.04
C GLN A 151 38.60 -6.84 15.13
N GLY A 152 39.83 -7.11 14.72
CA GLY A 152 41.00 -7.16 15.60
C GLY A 152 42.16 -7.90 14.92
N THR A 153 43.29 -8.00 15.63
CA THR A 153 44.47 -8.71 15.13
C THR A 153 44.13 -10.15 14.73
N GLY A 154 44.47 -10.54 13.50
CA GLY A 154 44.20 -11.88 12.97
C GLY A 154 42.78 -12.09 12.43
N GLN A 155 41.94 -11.05 12.37
CA GLN A 155 40.68 -11.07 11.64
C GLN A 155 40.90 -10.63 10.18
N SER A 156 40.35 -11.37 9.23
CA SER A 156 40.29 -11.01 7.82
C SER A 156 39.35 -9.81 7.60
N PRO A 157 39.53 -9.01 6.53
CA PRO A 157 38.55 -7.99 6.14
C PRO A 157 37.14 -8.57 5.99
N LEU A 158 36.11 -7.74 6.24
CA LEU A 158 34.72 -8.13 6.05
C LEU A 158 34.49 -8.49 4.56
N PRO A 159 34.05 -9.72 4.23
CA PRO A 159 33.73 -10.09 2.85
C PRO A 159 32.56 -9.28 2.30
N GLU A 160 32.52 -9.10 0.97
CA GLU A 160 31.39 -8.43 0.30
C GLU A 160 30.07 -9.17 0.49
N THR A 161 30.13 -10.50 0.61
CA THR A 161 28.96 -11.34 0.89
C THR A 161 29.29 -12.37 1.96
N LEU A 162 28.31 -12.66 2.83
CA LEU A 162 28.42 -13.69 3.85
C LEU A 162 27.48 -14.85 3.53
N ARG A 163 28.01 -16.07 3.55
CA ARG A 163 27.23 -17.30 3.55
C ARG A 163 26.97 -17.75 4.98
N LEU A 164 25.71 -18.03 5.27
CA LEU A 164 25.25 -18.61 6.52
C LEU A 164 25.31 -20.14 6.46
N GLY A 165 25.93 -20.79 7.45
CA GLY A 165 26.04 -22.25 7.53
C GLY A 165 25.85 -22.77 8.95
N PHE A 166 25.39 -24.00 9.08
CA PHE A 166 25.25 -24.67 10.38
C PHE A 166 26.07 -25.95 10.41
N THR A 167 26.78 -26.16 11.50
CA THR A 167 27.49 -27.42 11.76
C THR A 167 27.22 -27.86 13.20
N ALA A 168 27.13 -29.17 13.38
CA ALA A 168 27.00 -29.78 14.69
C ALA A 168 27.99 -30.92 14.80
N ALA A 169 28.47 -31.18 16.02
CA ALA A 169 29.26 -32.36 16.30
C ALA A 169 28.71 -33.09 17.51
N THR A 170 28.88 -34.40 17.51
CA THR A 170 28.48 -35.24 18.64
C THR A 170 29.66 -35.89 19.36
N GLY A 171 30.84 -35.92 18.72
CA GLY A 171 31.98 -36.69 19.23
C GLY A 171 31.59 -38.16 19.47
N SER A 172 31.96 -38.68 20.64
CA SER A 172 31.66 -40.07 21.06
C SER A 172 30.26 -40.26 21.69
N PHE A 173 29.48 -39.19 21.85
CA PHE A 173 28.13 -39.21 22.42
C PHE A 173 27.08 -39.03 21.33
N ARG A 174 25.80 -39.00 21.72
CA ARG A 174 24.67 -38.76 20.82
C ARG A 174 23.89 -37.53 21.28
N SER A 175 23.43 -36.74 20.33
CA SER A 175 22.47 -35.65 20.55
C SER A 175 21.74 -35.32 19.27
N VAL A 176 20.51 -34.88 19.45
CA VAL A 176 19.66 -34.33 18.40
C VAL A 176 19.90 -32.82 18.33
N HIS A 177 20.23 -32.35 17.12
CA HIS A 177 20.43 -30.94 16.80
C HIS A 177 19.35 -30.54 15.78
N GLU A 178 18.35 -29.82 16.26
CA GLU A 178 17.25 -29.31 15.43
C GLU A 178 17.37 -27.80 15.29
N ILE A 179 17.17 -27.32 14.07
CA ILE A 179 16.99 -25.91 13.74
C ILE A 179 15.59 -25.80 13.18
N ASP A 180 14.78 -24.96 13.81
CA ASP A 180 13.41 -24.69 13.40
C ASP A 180 13.20 -23.18 13.26
N ALA A 181 12.27 -22.78 12.39
CA ALA A 181 11.88 -21.39 12.15
C ALA A 181 13.05 -20.43 11.89
N LEU A 182 14.06 -20.85 11.11
CA LEU A 182 15.17 -19.99 10.72
C LEU A 182 14.66 -18.76 9.95
N ARG A 183 14.94 -17.57 10.48
CA ARG A 183 14.66 -16.29 9.83
C ARG A 183 15.95 -15.50 9.69
N VAL A 184 16.23 -15.06 8.47
CA VAL A 184 17.32 -14.14 8.14
C VAL A 184 16.66 -12.93 7.51
N ALA A 185 16.86 -11.75 8.10
CA ALA A 185 16.27 -10.53 7.61
C ALA A 185 17.19 -9.34 7.89
N GLN A 186 17.23 -8.40 6.94
CA GLN A 186 17.82 -7.08 7.15
C GLN A 186 16.72 -6.13 7.66
N PRO A 187 16.89 -5.51 8.83
CA PRO A 187 15.87 -4.64 9.39
C PRO A 187 15.74 -3.33 8.60
N ALA A 188 14.56 -2.99 8.12
CA ALA A 188 14.17 -1.66 7.65
C ALA A 188 13.03 -1.14 8.53
N ASP A 189 12.64 0.13 8.38
CA ASP A 189 11.51 0.71 9.11
C ASP A 189 10.66 1.51 8.10
N LEU A 190 9.63 0.87 7.55
CA LEU A 190 8.80 1.43 6.48
C LEU A 190 7.49 1.94 7.03
N ARG A 191 7.25 3.24 6.88
CA ARG A 191 6.05 3.91 7.35
C ARG A 191 5.23 4.46 6.19
N VAL A 192 3.91 4.46 6.32
CA VAL A 192 3.02 5.14 5.39
C VAL A 192 2.10 6.14 6.11
N GLU A 193 1.85 7.28 5.49
CA GLU A 193 0.99 8.36 6.01
C GLU A 193 0.07 8.88 4.91
N HIS A 194 -1.07 9.45 5.30
CA HIS A 194 -2.00 10.13 4.38
C HIS A 194 -2.16 11.60 4.75
N ASP A 195 -2.38 12.40 3.72
CA ASP A 195 -2.95 13.74 3.84
C ASP A 195 -4.14 13.85 2.90
N MET A 196 -5.35 13.85 3.48
CA MET A 196 -6.62 13.91 2.76
C MET A 196 -7.48 15.05 3.31
N PRO A 197 -7.54 16.20 2.60
CA PRO A 197 -8.35 17.35 3.02
C PRO A 197 -9.85 17.09 2.80
N PRO A 198 -10.74 17.90 3.41
CA PRO A 198 -12.17 17.91 3.09
C PRO A 198 -12.43 18.11 1.58
N VAL A 199 -13.51 17.53 1.08
CA VAL A 199 -13.84 17.50 -0.36
C VAL A 199 -15.27 17.96 -0.63
N VAL A 200 -15.54 18.43 -1.85
CA VAL A 200 -16.88 18.79 -2.32
C VAL A 200 -17.33 17.77 -3.36
N ALA A 201 -18.57 17.28 -3.24
CA ALA A 201 -19.14 16.34 -4.20
C ALA A 201 -19.20 16.98 -5.61
N GLY A 202 -18.71 16.25 -6.60
CA GLY A 202 -18.63 16.71 -7.99
C GLY A 202 -17.35 17.46 -8.35
N ASP A 203 -16.52 17.85 -7.39
CA ASP A 203 -15.24 18.52 -7.67
C ASP A 203 -14.11 17.53 -7.98
N ARG A 204 -13.00 18.06 -8.51
CA ARG A 204 -11.74 17.31 -8.55
C ARG A 204 -11.13 17.23 -7.16
N VAL A 205 -10.85 16.02 -6.74
CA VAL A 205 -10.16 15.71 -5.48
C VAL A 205 -8.70 15.43 -5.77
N ARG A 206 -7.82 15.98 -4.93
CA ARG A 206 -6.40 15.66 -4.87
C ARG A 206 -6.02 15.35 -3.42
N TYR A 207 -5.38 14.23 -3.17
CA TYR A 207 -4.82 13.90 -1.86
C TYR A 207 -3.47 13.20 -2.02
N THR A 208 -2.70 13.10 -0.93
CA THR A 208 -1.37 12.49 -0.98
C THR A 208 -1.20 11.35 0.01
N VAL A 209 -0.36 10.38 -0.37
CA VAL A 209 0.12 9.30 0.49
C VAL A 209 1.64 9.35 0.48
N THR A 210 2.27 9.37 1.65
CA THR A 210 3.72 9.39 1.79
C THR A 210 4.20 8.06 2.33
N ALA A 211 5.05 7.37 1.57
CA ALA A 211 5.75 6.16 2.01
C ALA A 211 7.19 6.51 2.34
N SER A 212 7.68 6.16 3.53
CA SER A 212 8.99 6.57 4.03
C SER A 212 9.77 5.41 4.62
N ASN A 213 11.10 5.51 4.59
CA ASN A 213 12.00 4.60 5.29
C ASN A 213 12.71 5.35 6.42
N VAL A 214 12.21 5.22 7.65
CA VAL A 214 12.79 5.85 8.84
C VAL A 214 13.89 4.99 9.48
N GLY A 215 14.14 3.81 8.90
CA GLY A 215 15.07 2.81 9.41
C GLY A 215 16.52 3.06 9.00
N VAL A 216 17.42 2.29 9.60
CA VAL A 216 18.87 2.45 9.39
C VAL A 216 19.36 1.80 8.10
N ASN A 217 18.61 0.91 7.48
CA ASN A 217 19.01 0.25 6.23
C ASN A 217 18.18 0.78 5.06
N PRO A 218 18.75 0.84 3.84
CA PRO A 218 17.95 1.05 2.64
C PRO A 218 16.97 -0.11 2.47
N SER A 219 15.82 0.20 1.87
CA SER A 219 14.81 -0.78 1.50
C SER A 219 14.88 -1.01 -0.01
N ALA A 220 15.02 -2.28 -0.40
CA ALA A 220 14.75 -2.70 -1.76
C ALA A 220 13.29 -2.37 -2.16
N PRO A 221 12.95 -2.31 -3.47
CA PRO A 221 11.61 -2.00 -3.92
C PRO A 221 10.52 -2.78 -3.18
N SER A 222 9.83 -2.09 -2.28
CA SER A 222 8.89 -2.59 -1.31
C SER A 222 7.46 -2.32 -1.81
N PRO A 223 6.57 -3.32 -1.86
CA PRO A 223 5.22 -3.13 -2.38
C PRO A 223 4.45 -2.05 -1.64
N VAL A 224 3.79 -1.17 -2.39
CA VAL A 224 2.88 -0.15 -1.87
C VAL A 224 1.53 -0.34 -2.54
N THR A 225 0.48 -0.40 -1.72
CA THR A 225 -0.90 -0.35 -2.19
C THR A 225 -1.62 0.85 -1.63
N VAL A 226 -2.48 1.47 -2.43
CA VAL A 226 -3.43 2.51 -1.98
C VAL A 226 -4.79 2.14 -2.56
N ASP A 227 -5.72 1.79 -1.68
CA ASP A 227 -7.14 1.58 -1.96
C ASP A 227 -7.81 2.94 -2.09
N VAL A 228 -8.18 3.32 -3.31
CA VAL A 228 -8.74 4.64 -3.62
C VAL A 228 -10.25 4.61 -3.37
N PRO A 229 -10.87 5.68 -2.83
CA PRO A 229 -12.31 5.67 -2.57
C PRO A 229 -13.12 5.37 -3.84
N ASP A 230 -14.04 4.40 -3.77
CA ASP A 230 -14.93 3.98 -4.88
C ASP A 230 -15.77 5.13 -5.47
N GLN A 231 -15.98 6.20 -4.71
CA GLN A 231 -16.71 7.39 -5.16
C GLN A 231 -15.89 8.28 -6.12
N LEU A 232 -14.58 8.05 -6.26
CA LEU A 232 -13.74 8.78 -7.21
C LEU A 232 -13.77 8.10 -8.60
N ARG A 233 -13.94 8.91 -9.64
CA ARG A 233 -13.88 8.51 -11.04
C ARG A 233 -12.65 9.14 -11.71
N ASP A 234 -12.26 8.60 -12.85
CA ASP A 234 -11.11 9.09 -13.65
C ASP A 234 -9.83 9.21 -12.83
N VAL A 235 -9.62 8.25 -11.93
CA VAL A 235 -8.52 8.27 -10.98
C VAL A 235 -7.19 8.12 -11.70
N THR A 236 -6.27 9.04 -11.43
CA THR A 236 -4.87 8.98 -11.82
C THR A 236 -3.99 9.20 -10.61
N TRP A 237 -2.78 8.67 -10.65
CA TRP A 237 -1.79 8.91 -9.61
C TRP A 237 -0.40 9.08 -10.17
N ALA A 238 0.44 9.82 -9.44
CA ALA A 238 1.85 10.03 -9.74
C ALA A 238 2.71 9.78 -8.50
N CYS A 239 3.88 9.15 -8.66
CA CYS A 239 4.85 8.89 -7.61
C CYS A 239 6.10 9.72 -7.84
N SER A 240 6.54 10.47 -6.82
CA SER A 240 7.74 11.30 -6.85
C SER A 240 8.64 11.01 -5.66
N VAL A 241 9.94 10.84 -5.92
CA VAL A 241 10.95 10.57 -4.89
C VAL A 241 12.33 11.07 -5.37
N PRO A 242 13.15 11.70 -4.51
CA PRO A 242 14.52 12.05 -4.86
C PRO A 242 15.43 10.83 -5.08
N GLY A 243 16.26 10.88 -6.12
CA GLY A 243 17.32 9.88 -6.33
C GLY A 243 18.32 9.87 -5.16
N PRO A 244 18.90 8.71 -4.79
CA PRO A 244 18.88 7.44 -5.51
C PRO A 244 17.68 6.52 -5.18
N SER A 245 16.69 6.99 -4.42
CA SER A 245 15.42 6.27 -4.26
C SER A 245 14.61 6.31 -5.56
N ALA A 246 13.71 5.35 -5.75
CA ALA A 246 12.96 5.23 -7.01
C ALA A 246 11.59 4.58 -6.81
N CYS A 247 10.58 5.12 -7.48
CA CYS A 247 9.31 4.43 -7.72
C CYS A 247 9.52 3.45 -8.88
N ARG A 248 9.00 2.22 -8.76
CA ARG A 248 8.98 1.28 -9.90
C ARG A 248 8.17 1.88 -11.06
N ASP A 249 7.00 2.41 -10.74
CA ASP A 249 6.11 3.08 -11.68
C ASP A 249 5.94 4.55 -11.25
N ALA A 250 6.20 5.49 -12.15
CA ALA A 250 6.11 6.93 -11.86
C ALA A 250 4.67 7.45 -11.87
N SER A 251 3.73 6.72 -12.48
CA SER A 251 2.32 7.09 -12.57
C SER A 251 1.43 5.88 -12.94
N GLY A 252 0.13 6.00 -12.70
CA GLY A 252 -0.88 5.03 -13.12
C GLY A 252 -2.31 5.54 -12.95
N SER A 253 -3.28 4.63 -13.04
CA SER A 253 -4.71 4.91 -12.87
C SER A 253 -5.38 3.93 -11.91
N GLY A 254 -6.52 4.32 -11.35
CA GLY A 254 -7.23 3.52 -10.33
C GLY A 254 -6.44 3.39 -9.03
N ASP A 255 -6.56 2.22 -8.39
CA ASP A 255 -5.79 1.90 -7.18
C ASP A 255 -4.28 1.92 -7.45
N VAL A 256 -3.51 2.33 -6.44
CA VAL A 256 -2.05 2.22 -6.51
C VAL A 256 -1.68 0.79 -6.18
N SER A 257 -0.92 0.15 -7.06
CA SER A 257 -0.30 -1.15 -6.83
C SER A 257 1.06 -1.18 -7.52
N THR A 258 2.09 -0.76 -6.79
CA THR A 258 3.46 -0.64 -7.32
C THR A 258 4.47 -0.98 -6.22
N ALA A 259 5.75 -0.66 -6.42
CA ALA A 259 6.78 -0.82 -5.41
C ALA A 259 7.69 0.41 -5.38
N VAL A 260 8.25 0.72 -4.20
CA VAL A 260 9.17 1.84 -4.01
C VAL A 260 10.45 1.39 -3.32
N GLY A 261 11.59 1.72 -3.92
CA GLY A 261 12.91 1.55 -3.29
C GLY A 261 13.28 2.83 -2.55
N LEU A 262 13.55 2.72 -1.24
CA LEU A 262 13.79 3.87 -0.37
C LEU A 262 15.11 3.75 0.35
N THR A 263 16.03 4.69 0.11
CA THR A 263 17.23 4.84 0.94
C THR A 263 16.88 5.26 2.36
N ARG A 264 17.84 5.12 3.28
CA ARG A 264 17.72 5.59 4.67
C ARG A 264 17.21 7.03 4.70
N GLY A 265 16.12 7.26 5.44
CA GLY A 265 15.52 8.58 5.66
C GLY A 265 14.77 9.17 4.47
N ALA A 266 14.67 8.47 3.34
CA ALA A 266 13.95 8.96 2.16
C ALA A 266 12.44 8.70 2.27
N ALA A 267 11.67 9.52 1.56
CA ALA A 267 10.23 9.38 1.44
C ALA A 267 9.80 9.60 -0.01
N ALA A 268 8.89 8.75 -0.49
CA ALA A 268 8.19 8.90 -1.76
C ALA A 268 6.77 9.41 -1.52
N THR A 269 6.32 10.33 -2.36
CA THR A 269 4.98 10.90 -2.31
C THR A 269 4.18 10.42 -3.51
N PHE A 270 3.06 9.77 -3.23
CA PHE A 270 2.02 9.45 -4.19
C PHE A 270 0.99 10.59 -4.17
N THR A 271 0.76 11.22 -5.31
CA THR A 271 -0.33 12.20 -5.50
C THR A 271 -1.45 11.50 -6.25
N ILE A 272 -2.63 11.41 -5.64
CA ILE A 272 -3.81 10.76 -6.22
C ILE A 272 -4.82 11.85 -6.59
N GLU A 273 -5.32 11.81 -7.82
CA GLU A 273 -6.31 12.74 -8.35
C GLU A 273 -7.49 11.99 -8.95
N GLY A 274 -8.70 12.51 -8.76
CA GLY A 274 -9.92 11.97 -9.39
C GLY A 274 -11.07 12.97 -9.30
N ARG A 275 -12.19 12.69 -9.98
CA ARG A 275 -13.43 13.45 -9.86
C ARG A 275 -14.36 12.73 -8.89
N LEU A 276 -14.79 13.42 -7.82
CA LEU A 276 -15.75 12.86 -6.87
C LEU A 276 -17.13 12.82 -7.48
N ASP A 277 -17.86 11.72 -7.27
CA ASP A 277 -19.26 11.60 -7.69
C ASP A 277 -20.09 12.79 -7.16
N PRO A 278 -20.82 13.53 -8.02
CA PRO A 278 -21.69 14.64 -7.60
C PRO A 278 -22.76 14.25 -6.56
N GLY A 279 -23.13 12.96 -6.52
CA GLY A 279 -24.07 12.43 -5.54
C GLY A 279 -23.43 11.92 -4.24
N ALA A 280 -22.10 12.01 -4.10
CA ALA A 280 -21.38 11.56 -2.90
C ALA A 280 -21.82 12.35 -1.65
N SER A 281 -21.86 11.67 -0.51
CA SER A 281 -22.21 12.27 0.79
C SER A 281 -21.53 11.51 1.92
N GLY A 282 -21.54 12.10 3.13
CA GLY A 282 -20.93 11.50 4.31
C GLY A 282 -19.41 11.66 4.31
N GLN A 283 -18.68 10.54 4.21
CA GLN A 283 -17.21 10.53 4.18
C GLN A 283 -16.69 9.63 3.07
N ILE A 284 -15.58 10.03 2.45
CA ILE A 284 -14.73 9.16 1.64
C ILE A 284 -13.53 8.71 2.48
N ALA A 285 -13.01 7.52 2.21
CA ALA A 285 -11.84 7.00 2.92
C ALA A 285 -10.90 6.26 1.98
N SER A 286 -9.60 6.43 2.20
CA SER A 286 -8.54 5.69 1.51
C SER A 286 -7.68 4.96 2.54
N THR A 287 -7.19 3.79 2.15
CA THR A 287 -6.27 2.99 2.96
C THR A 287 -5.03 2.70 2.15
N ALA A 288 -3.84 2.97 2.71
CA ALA A 288 -2.57 2.60 2.11
C ALA A 288 -1.82 1.63 3.00
N THR A 289 -1.05 0.76 2.36
CA THR A 289 -0.13 -0.15 3.04
C THR A 289 1.22 -0.17 2.32
N ILE A 290 2.28 -0.37 3.09
CA ILE A 290 3.63 -0.64 2.57
C ILE A 290 4.17 -1.93 3.20
N ASP A 291 4.47 -2.91 2.36
CA ASP A 291 5.06 -4.18 2.79
C ASP A 291 6.56 -4.17 2.54
N THR A 292 7.33 -4.86 3.37
CA THR A 292 8.77 -5.04 3.14
C THR A 292 9.05 -5.99 1.98
N ALA A 293 10.02 -5.65 1.14
CA ALA A 293 10.55 -6.57 0.12
C ALA A 293 11.08 -7.90 0.72
N PRO A 294 11.11 -9.01 -0.04
CA PRO A 294 11.65 -10.28 0.44
C PRO A 294 13.07 -10.15 1.00
N GLY A 295 13.33 -10.75 2.16
CA GLY A 295 14.63 -10.67 2.85
C GLY A 295 14.79 -9.47 3.77
N LEU A 296 13.84 -8.54 3.77
CA LEU A 296 13.73 -7.47 4.76
C LEU A 296 12.77 -7.86 5.89
N SER A 297 12.90 -7.18 7.01
CA SER A 297 11.93 -7.21 8.10
C SER A 297 11.69 -5.80 8.60
N ASP A 298 10.45 -5.46 8.88
CA ASP A 298 10.12 -4.15 9.45
C ASP A 298 10.37 -4.13 10.96
N THR A 299 10.98 -3.05 11.46
CA THR A 299 11.20 -2.85 12.89
C THR A 299 9.98 -2.31 13.63
N ASN A 300 9.07 -1.63 12.93
CA ASN A 300 7.81 -1.16 13.45
C ASN A 300 6.64 -1.44 12.48
N PRO A 301 6.20 -2.71 12.32
CA PRO A 301 5.11 -3.07 11.41
C PRO A 301 3.77 -2.35 11.64
N SER A 302 3.61 -1.61 12.74
CA SER A 302 2.36 -0.93 13.11
C SER A 302 2.13 0.39 12.36
N ASP A 303 3.17 0.98 11.75
CA ASP A 303 3.06 2.20 10.95
C ASP A 303 3.14 1.95 9.42
N ASN A 304 3.17 0.68 9.02
CA ASN A 304 3.08 0.21 7.63
C ASN A 304 1.67 0.32 7.03
N SER A 305 0.68 0.79 7.79
CA SER A 305 -0.66 1.05 7.29
C SER A 305 -1.18 2.38 7.80
N SER A 306 -1.83 3.13 6.91
CA SER A 306 -2.51 4.36 7.24
C SER A 306 -3.87 4.37 6.57
N ARG A 307 -4.86 4.93 7.27
CA ARG A 307 -6.20 5.17 6.74
C ARG A 307 -6.57 6.61 7.00
N ALA A 308 -6.97 7.33 5.96
CA ALA A 308 -7.53 8.67 6.09
C ALA A 308 -8.98 8.69 5.60
N ALA A 309 -9.77 9.57 6.19
CA ALA A 309 -11.13 9.84 5.77
C ALA A 309 -11.38 11.35 5.75
N ALA A 310 -12.14 11.81 4.77
CA ALA A 310 -12.51 13.21 4.61
C ALA A 310 -14.03 13.35 4.56
N PRO A 311 -14.61 14.36 5.24
CA PRO A 311 -16.02 14.70 5.08
C PRO A 311 -16.28 15.24 3.67
N VAL A 312 -17.44 14.89 3.13
CA VAL A 312 -17.94 15.36 1.84
C VAL A 312 -18.93 16.48 2.07
N ALA A 313 -18.63 17.68 1.55
CA ALA A 313 -19.58 18.76 1.43
C ALA A 313 -20.43 18.60 0.17
N THR A 314 -21.74 18.85 0.29
CA THR A 314 -22.69 18.86 -0.82
C THR A 314 -23.12 20.30 -1.08
N ILE A 315 -22.75 20.85 -2.23
CA ILE A 315 -22.99 22.25 -2.60
C ILE A 315 -23.58 22.25 -4.02
N ALA A 316 -24.90 22.30 -4.10
CA ALA A 316 -25.61 22.55 -5.34
C ALA A 316 -25.81 24.06 -5.54
N GLN A 317 -26.14 24.47 -6.76
CA GLN A 317 -26.53 25.85 -7.07
C GLN A 317 -27.69 25.78 -8.05
N VAL A 318 -28.87 26.22 -7.65
CA VAL A 318 -30.09 26.14 -8.45
C VAL A 318 -30.37 27.50 -9.08
N SER A 319 -30.26 27.62 -10.40
CA SER A 319 -30.72 28.77 -11.16
C SER A 319 -32.14 28.56 -11.66
N THR A 320 -32.87 29.66 -11.89
CA THR A 320 -34.28 29.60 -12.30
C THR A 320 -34.52 30.45 -13.53
N ASP A 321 -35.22 29.88 -14.52
CA ASP A 321 -35.79 30.59 -15.66
C ASP A 321 -37.31 30.52 -15.60
N LYS A 322 -37.97 31.50 -16.22
CA LYS A 322 -39.43 31.56 -16.26
C LYS A 322 -39.95 32.09 -17.59
N SER A 323 -41.07 31.52 -18.03
CA SER A 323 -41.78 31.96 -19.23
C SER A 323 -43.29 31.81 -19.04
N VAL A 324 -44.06 32.48 -19.89
CA VAL A 324 -45.53 32.50 -19.84
C VAL A 324 -46.12 32.25 -21.23
N THR A 325 -47.23 31.53 -21.31
CA THR A 325 -47.96 31.29 -22.56
C THR A 325 -49.48 31.22 -22.31
N PRO A 326 -50.31 31.95 -23.08
CA PRO A 326 -49.92 32.99 -24.03
C PRO A 326 -49.33 34.21 -23.29
N GLY A 327 -48.44 34.95 -23.95
CA GLY A 327 -47.87 36.19 -23.40
C GLY A 327 -48.80 37.41 -23.50
N GLN A 328 -49.88 37.29 -24.28
CA GLN A 328 -50.90 38.30 -24.50
C GLN A 328 -52.27 37.71 -24.10
N VAL A 329 -53.01 38.40 -23.23
CA VAL A 329 -54.26 37.92 -22.61
C VAL A 329 -55.29 39.03 -22.45
N GLU A 330 -56.57 38.70 -22.35
CA GLU A 330 -57.64 39.60 -21.93
C GLU A 330 -57.96 39.42 -20.42
N PRO A 331 -58.54 40.42 -19.74
CA PRO A 331 -59.02 40.25 -18.36
C PRO A 331 -59.96 39.03 -18.23
N GLY A 332 -59.62 38.09 -17.34
CA GLY A 332 -60.35 36.84 -17.12
C GLY A 332 -59.76 35.61 -17.82
N ASP A 333 -58.80 35.78 -18.73
CA ASP A 333 -58.12 34.68 -19.41
C ASP A 333 -57.19 33.89 -18.49
N GLU A 334 -56.96 32.62 -18.85
CA GLU A 334 -55.95 31.77 -18.23
C GLU A 334 -54.64 31.83 -19.01
N LEU A 335 -53.53 31.88 -18.28
CA LEU A 335 -52.17 31.79 -18.77
C LEU A 335 -51.41 30.69 -18.03
N GLU A 336 -50.44 30.09 -18.70
CA GLU A 336 -49.60 29.03 -18.16
C GLU A 336 -48.17 29.54 -17.97
N TYR A 337 -47.67 29.48 -16.74
CA TYR A 337 -46.27 29.72 -16.42
C TYR A 337 -45.48 28.41 -16.50
N THR A 338 -44.30 28.49 -17.12
CA THR A 338 -43.27 27.44 -17.06
C THR A 338 -42.08 27.98 -16.28
N VAL A 339 -41.76 27.33 -15.16
CA VAL A 339 -40.62 27.64 -14.29
C VAL A 339 -39.59 26.53 -14.43
N THR A 340 -38.41 26.85 -14.96
CA THR A 340 -37.33 25.89 -15.16
C THR A 340 -36.26 26.07 -14.09
N ALA A 341 -36.06 25.06 -13.26
CA ALA A 341 -34.97 25.01 -12.29
C ALA A 341 -33.80 24.21 -12.87
N ARG A 342 -32.58 24.75 -12.82
CA ARG A 342 -31.37 24.12 -13.35
C ARG A 342 -30.29 24.05 -12.28
N ASN A 343 -29.57 22.93 -12.20
CA ASN A 343 -28.45 22.79 -11.27
C ASN A 343 -27.13 23.20 -11.94
N ASP A 344 -26.61 24.36 -11.59
CA ASP A 344 -25.32 24.90 -12.01
C ASP A 344 -24.16 24.50 -11.10
N GLY A 345 -24.46 23.98 -9.92
CA GLY A 345 -23.47 23.62 -8.91
C GLY A 345 -22.73 22.31 -9.23
N PRO A 346 -21.60 22.06 -8.54
CA PRO A 346 -20.85 20.83 -8.72
C PRO A 346 -21.54 19.60 -8.12
N SER A 347 -22.32 19.76 -7.04
CA SER A 347 -23.03 18.64 -6.41
C SER A 347 -24.43 18.43 -6.98
N THR A 348 -24.97 17.22 -6.84
CA THR A 348 -26.38 16.93 -7.19
C THR A 348 -27.33 17.77 -6.33
N ALA A 349 -28.19 18.57 -6.96
CA ALA A 349 -29.31 19.24 -6.31
C ALA A 349 -30.38 18.20 -5.98
N ARG A 350 -30.71 18.04 -4.70
CA ARG A 350 -31.70 17.05 -4.21
C ARG A 350 -33.07 17.68 -4.08
N ASP A 351 -34.10 16.86 -4.21
CA ASP A 351 -35.50 17.23 -3.92
C ASP A 351 -35.90 18.60 -4.53
N VAL A 352 -35.57 18.80 -5.81
CA VAL A 352 -35.77 20.08 -6.48
C VAL A 352 -37.26 20.41 -6.56
N GLY A 353 -37.57 21.67 -6.24
CA GLY A 353 -38.90 22.28 -6.29
C GLY A 353 -38.83 23.70 -6.85
N ALA A 354 -39.95 24.42 -6.79
CA ALA A 354 -40.02 25.84 -7.10
C ALA A 354 -41.11 26.54 -6.26
N VAL A 355 -40.91 27.83 -5.99
CA VAL A 355 -41.87 28.73 -5.34
C VAL A 355 -42.09 29.94 -6.23
N ASP A 356 -43.33 30.42 -6.28
CA ASP A 356 -43.75 31.50 -7.16
C ASP A 356 -44.83 32.32 -6.44
N ASP A 357 -44.55 33.59 -6.17
CA ASP A 357 -45.49 34.48 -5.49
C ASP A 357 -46.25 35.30 -6.53
N LEU A 358 -47.46 34.85 -6.87
CA LEU A 358 -48.27 35.49 -7.90
C LEU A 358 -48.61 36.94 -7.54
N PRO A 359 -48.46 37.90 -8.47
CA PRO A 359 -48.92 39.28 -8.26
C PRO A 359 -50.44 39.29 -8.00
N ALA A 360 -50.93 40.29 -7.27
CA ALA A 360 -52.31 40.33 -6.77
C ALA A 360 -53.39 40.28 -7.87
N GLN A 361 -53.02 40.67 -9.10
CA GLN A 361 -53.84 40.66 -10.30
C GLN A 361 -54.02 39.24 -10.88
N LEU A 362 -53.28 38.24 -10.41
CA LEU A 362 -53.34 36.85 -10.87
C LEU A 362 -53.89 35.93 -9.80
N ALA A 363 -54.76 34.99 -10.18
CA ALA A 363 -55.27 33.94 -9.30
C ALA A 363 -54.83 32.55 -9.80
N PHE A 364 -54.29 31.72 -8.91
CA PHE A 364 -53.92 30.35 -9.26
C PHE A 364 -55.16 29.52 -9.69
N VAL A 365 -55.05 28.81 -10.81
CA VAL A 365 -56.11 27.94 -11.34
C VAL A 365 -55.81 26.46 -11.06
N GLY A 366 -54.58 26.03 -11.28
CA GLY A 366 -54.19 24.63 -11.13
C GLY A 366 -52.83 24.31 -11.74
N PRO A 367 -52.33 23.07 -11.60
CA PRO A 367 -51.13 22.61 -12.28
C PRO A 367 -51.29 22.64 -13.81
N GLY A 368 -50.20 22.85 -14.54
CA GLY A 368 -50.15 23.02 -16.00
C GLY A 368 -50.49 21.77 -16.81
N GLY A 369 -51.05 21.98 -18.01
CA GLY A 369 -51.38 20.98 -19.05
C GLY A 369 -52.33 19.81 -18.69
N PRO A 370 -53.02 19.20 -19.69
CA PRO A 370 -53.63 17.88 -19.53
C PRO A 370 -52.53 16.80 -19.69
N GLY A 371 -52.06 16.24 -18.57
CA GLY A 371 -51.05 15.17 -18.56
C GLY A 371 -49.61 15.61 -18.35
N GLY A 372 -49.37 16.82 -17.81
CA GLY A 372 -48.04 17.32 -17.49
C GLY A 372 -47.27 16.42 -16.53
N SER A 373 -46.20 15.80 -17.02
CA SER A 373 -45.18 15.12 -16.21
C SER A 373 -44.17 16.16 -15.72
N GLY A 374 -44.43 16.81 -14.58
CA GLY A 374 -43.54 17.85 -14.05
C GLY A 374 -44.09 18.58 -12.81
N GLY A 375 -44.24 17.83 -11.71
CA GLY A 375 -44.49 18.35 -10.37
C GLY A 375 -45.92 18.80 -10.01
N ALA A 376 -46.35 18.48 -8.77
CA ALA A 376 -47.64 18.92 -8.24
C ALA A 376 -47.51 20.35 -7.70
N CYS A 377 -47.85 21.35 -8.51
CA CYS A 377 -47.97 22.74 -8.07
C CYS A 377 -49.28 22.94 -7.31
N THR A 378 -49.20 23.52 -6.11
CA THR A 378 -50.35 23.87 -5.26
C THR A 378 -50.21 25.31 -4.79
N ALA A 379 -51.32 25.96 -4.44
CA ALA A 379 -51.28 27.35 -3.99
C ALA A 379 -51.90 27.53 -2.59
N ALA A 380 -51.30 28.41 -1.80
CA ALA A 380 -51.83 28.93 -0.55
C ALA A 380 -51.91 30.46 -0.65
N GLY A 381 -53.09 30.99 -1.00
CA GLY A 381 -53.22 32.39 -1.41
C GLY A 381 -52.48 32.61 -2.73
N GLN A 382 -51.62 33.64 -2.77
CA GLN A 382 -50.82 33.97 -3.96
C GLN A 382 -49.54 33.13 -4.10
N ARG A 383 -49.11 32.44 -3.04
CA ARG A 383 -47.91 31.62 -3.08
C ARG A 383 -48.20 30.26 -3.71
N VAL A 384 -47.63 30.02 -4.87
CA VAL A 384 -47.59 28.73 -5.55
C VAL A 384 -46.33 27.98 -5.14
N THR A 385 -46.45 26.69 -4.84
CA THR A 385 -45.34 25.80 -4.49
C THR A 385 -45.43 24.54 -5.33
N CYS A 386 -44.37 24.30 -6.10
CA CYS A 386 -44.19 23.15 -6.97
C CYS A 386 -43.18 22.19 -6.35
N THR A 387 -43.53 20.90 -6.32
CA THR A 387 -42.68 19.81 -5.79
C THR A 387 -42.56 18.70 -6.82
N GLY A 388 -41.58 17.80 -6.68
CA GLY A 388 -41.45 16.62 -7.53
C GLY A 388 -40.51 16.78 -8.72
N GLY A 389 -39.57 17.74 -8.66
CA GLY A 389 -38.48 17.83 -9.63
C GLY A 389 -37.41 16.75 -9.47
N GLY A 390 -37.37 16.08 -8.32
CA GLY A 390 -36.42 15.02 -8.02
C GLY A 390 -34.98 15.52 -7.88
N ASP A 391 -34.02 14.64 -8.13
CA ASP A 391 -32.59 14.98 -8.06
C ASP A 391 -32.07 15.46 -9.42
N LEU A 392 -31.43 16.62 -9.47
CA LEU A 392 -30.76 17.15 -10.65
C LEU A 392 -29.25 17.00 -10.52
N ALA A 393 -28.64 16.17 -11.37
CA ALA A 393 -27.20 16.15 -11.53
C ALA A 393 -26.69 17.50 -12.08
N PRO A 394 -25.38 17.82 -11.94
CA PRO A 394 -24.83 19.05 -12.50
C PRO A 394 -25.16 19.21 -13.99
N GLY A 395 -25.68 20.37 -14.35
CA GLY A 395 -26.13 20.74 -15.70
C GLY A 395 -27.50 20.20 -16.12
N GLN A 396 -28.19 19.41 -15.28
CA GLN A 396 -29.58 18.99 -15.54
C GLN A 396 -30.57 20.07 -15.11
N GLU A 397 -31.77 20.02 -15.70
CA GLU A 397 -32.86 20.95 -15.45
C GLU A 397 -34.22 20.21 -15.30
N HIS A 398 -35.16 20.87 -14.65
CA HIS A 398 -36.56 20.43 -14.53
C HIS A 398 -37.51 21.61 -14.71
N ALA A 399 -38.57 21.42 -15.49
CA ALA A 399 -39.60 22.43 -15.71
C ALA A 399 -40.87 22.09 -14.91
N PHE A 400 -41.32 23.04 -14.11
CA PHE A 400 -42.61 23.06 -13.43
C PHE A 400 -43.60 23.92 -14.21
N GLN A 401 -44.85 23.51 -14.29
CA GLN A 401 -45.89 24.25 -15.01
C GLN A 401 -47.14 24.46 -14.15
N PHE A 402 -47.70 25.66 -14.19
CA PHE A 402 -48.98 25.96 -13.54
C PHE A 402 -49.76 27.04 -14.29
N ARG A 403 -51.08 27.00 -14.16
CA ARG A 403 -51.99 27.99 -14.73
C ARG A 403 -52.43 29.01 -13.70
N ALA A 404 -52.50 30.27 -14.13
CA ALA A 404 -53.09 31.38 -13.40
C ALA A 404 -54.13 32.08 -14.27
N ARG A 405 -55.02 32.85 -13.65
CA ARG A 405 -56.05 33.65 -14.32
C ARG A 405 -55.84 35.13 -14.01
N LEU A 406 -55.90 35.98 -15.02
CA LEU A 406 -55.92 37.43 -14.84
C LEU A 406 -57.26 37.88 -14.24
N ASP A 407 -57.24 38.77 -13.26
CA ASP A 407 -58.45 39.33 -12.65
C ASP A 407 -59.38 39.89 -13.74
N PRO A 408 -60.64 39.42 -13.84
CA PRO A 408 -61.61 39.97 -14.79
C PRO A 408 -61.89 41.47 -14.64
N GLN A 409 -61.49 42.10 -13.52
CA GLN A 409 -61.62 43.54 -13.28
C GLN A 409 -60.34 44.33 -13.57
N TYR A 410 -59.27 43.68 -14.05
CA TYR A 410 -58.03 44.33 -14.41
C TYR A 410 -58.23 45.29 -15.59
N SER A 411 -57.59 46.47 -15.54
CA SER A 411 -57.79 47.59 -16.50
C SER A 411 -56.50 48.28 -16.92
N GLY A 412 -55.34 47.65 -16.68
CA GLY A 412 -54.03 48.12 -17.15
C GLY A 412 -53.59 47.43 -18.45
N ASP A 413 -52.36 47.71 -18.90
CA ASP A 413 -51.74 47.16 -20.12
C ASP A 413 -50.92 45.87 -19.88
N GLY A 414 -50.87 45.39 -18.64
CA GLY A 414 -50.09 44.23 -18.20
C GLY A 414 -48.68 44.55 -17.70
N SER A 415 -48.19 45.79 -17.88
CA SER A 415 -46.82 46.16 -17.50
C SER A 415 -46.56 46.14 -15.99
N ASP A 416 -47.60 46.26 -15.16
CA ASP A 416 -47.54 46.12 -13.70
C ASP A 416 -47.75 44.68 -13.21
N VAL A 417 -48.06 43.74 -14.11
CA VAL A 417 -48.26 42.32 -13.79
C VAL A 417 -46.99 41.56 -14.10
N VAL A 418 -46.01 41.73 -13.21
CA VAL A 418 -44.71 41.05 -13.27
C VAL A 418 -44.72 39.83 -12.35
N ASN A 419 -44.25 38.69 -12.85
CA ASN A 419 -44.16 37.47 -12.06
C ASN A 419 -42.72 36.92 -12.02
N VAL A 420 -42.28 36.49 -10.83
CA VAL A 420 -40.92 35.94 -10.55
C VAL A 420 -41.08 34.60 -9.83
N ALA A 421 -40.19 33.64 -10.11
CA ALA A 421 -40.16 32.35 -9.44
C ALA A 421 -38.76 32.03 -8.93
N THR A 422 -38.68 31.16 -7.94
CA THR A 422 -37.42 30.70 -7.35
C THR A 422 -37.42 29.18 -7.27
N GLY A 423 -36.47 28.53 -7.93
CA GLY A 423 -36.16 27.13 -7.76
C GLY A 423 -35.65 26.87 -6.35
N THR A 424 -35.92 25.69 -5.80
CA THR A 424 -35.55 25.36 -4.42
C THR A 424 -34.88 24.00 -4.34
N SER A 425 -33.85 23.89 -3.52
CA SER A 425 -33.26 22.60 -3.12
C SER A 425 -32.65 22.72 -1.72
N PRO A 426 -32.83 21.74 -0.82
CA PRO A 426 -32.14 21.72 0.47
C PRO A 426 -30.61 21.56 0.37
N THR A 427 -30.09 21.16 -0.80
CA THR A 427 -28.64 21.06 -1.04
C THR A 427 -28.03 22.31 -1.66
N ASP A 428 -28.86 23.31 -1.96
CA ASP A 428 -28.41 24.65 -2.28
C ASP A 428 -28.32 25.45 -0.96
N PRO A 429 -27.10 25.74 -0.46
CA PRO A 429 -26.93 26.36 0.86
C PRO A 429 -27.37 27.82 0.91
N ASP A 430 -27.35 28.53 -0.22
CA ASP A 430 -27.70 29.94 -0.29
C ASP A 430 -29.16 30.14 -0.79
N GLY A 431 -29.81 29.05 -1.19
CA GLY A 431 -31.11 29.05 -1.82
C GLY A 431 -31.01 29.29 -3.33
N GLY A 432 -32.02 28.87 -4.07
CA GLY A 432 -32.00 29.04 -5.53
C GLY A 432 -32.10 30.51 -5.95
N GLU A 433 -31.53 30.81 -7.11
CA GLU A 433 -31.57 32.13 -7.73
C GLU A 433 -32.96 32.40 -8.31
N GLU A 434 -33.43 33.63 -8.18
CA GLU A 434 -34.72 34.07 -8.73
C GLU A 434 -34.67 34.15 -10.26
N SER A 435 -35.81 33.86 -10.90
CA SER A 435 -35.97 34.07 -12.32
C SER A 435 -35.94 35.56 -12.69
N PRO A 436 -35.63 35.90 -13.94
CA PRO A 436 -35.96 37.21 -14.47
C PRO A 436 -37.46 37.53 -14.29
N GLU A 437 -37.77 38.82 -14.27
CA GLU A 437 -39.14 39.33 -14.26
C GLU A 437 -39.85 38.97 -15.57
N VAL A 438 -41.00 38.30 -15.47
CA VAL A 438 -41.82 37.93 -16.63
C VAL A 438 -43.13 38.73 -16.62
N PRO A 439 -43.24 39.80 -17.43
CA PRO A 439 -44.47 40.55 -17.59
C PRO A 439 -45.46 39.82 -18.52
N ILE A 440 -46.73 40.20 -18.46
CA ILE A 440 -47.75 39.85 -19.46
C ILE A 440 -48.16 41.09 -20.26
N GLN A 441 -48.80 40.90 -21.41
CA GLN A 441 -49.42 41.98 -22.19
C GLN A 441 -50.93 41.82 -22.14
N VAL A 442 -51.65 42.91 -21.89
CA VAL A 442 -53.12 42.89 -21.86
C VAL A 442 -53.68 43.61 -23.07
N VAL A 443 -54.58 42.93 -23.79
CA VAL A 443 -55.31 43.53 -24.92
C VAL A 443 -56.57 44.17 -24.37
N ASP A 444 -56.77 45.45 -24.66
CA ASP A 444 -58.03 46.11 -24.34
C ASP A 444 -59.09 45.70 -25.39
N PRO A 445 -60.16 44.99 -25.01
CA PRO A 445 -61.24 44.65 -25.93
C PRO A 445 -62.06 45.87 -26.39
N ASP A 446 -61.96 47.01 -25.69
CA ASP A 446 -62.68 48.25 -26.01
C ASP A 446 -61.83 49.26 -26.83
N GLU A 447 -60.57 48.96 -27.11
CA GLU A 447 -59.75 49.76 -28.03
C GLU A 447 -59.96 49.26 -29.47
N PRO A 448 -60.58 50.06 -30.37
CA PRO A 448 -60.72 49.67 -31.76
C PRO A 448 -59.32 49.53 -32.35
N GLY A 449 -58.97 48.35 -32.85
CA GLY A 449 -57.71 48.13 -33.56
C GLY A 449 -57.48 49.28 -34.55
N ASP A 450 -56.39 50.01 -34.33
CA ASP A 450 -56.01 51.14 -35.15
C ASP A 450 -55.92 50.63 -36.61
N PRO A 451 -56.75 51.12 -37.55
CA PRO A 451 -56.64 50.69 -38.93
C PRO A 451 -55.28 51.15 -39.44
N ASP A 452 -54.47 50.21 -39.92
CA ASP A 452 -53.21 50.47 -40.61
C ASP A 452 -53.34 51.74 -41.46
N GLY A 453 -52.73 52.83 -40.99
CA GLY A 453 -52.64 54.07 -41.74
C GLY A 453 -52.00 53.76 -43.10
N PRO A 454 -52.44 54.37 -44.20
CA PRO A 454 -51.83 54.13 -45.50
C PRO A 454 -50.34 54.44 -45.39
N GLY A 455 -49.51 53.43 -45.65
CA GLY A 455 -48.06 53.52 -45.53
C GLY A 455 -47.52 54.79 -46.16
N GLU A 456 -46.70 55.51 -45.39
CA GLU A 456 -45.90 56.60 -45.94
C GLU A 456 -45.05 56.03 -47.10
N PRO A 457 -45.03 56.69 -48.27
CA PRO A 457 -44.19 56.23 -49.36
C PRO A 457 -42.73 56.34 -48.95
N ASP A 458 -41.99 55.26 -49.17
CA ASP A 458 -40.55 55.15 -48.96
C ASP A 458 -39.84 56.41 -49.48
N GLY A 459 -39.24 57.18 -48.55
CA GLY A 459 -38.28 58.22 -48.90
C GLY A 459 -37.11 57.61 -49.69
N PRO A 460 -36.49 58.35 -50.62
CA PRO A 460 -35.38 57.82 -51.40
C PRO A 460 -34.27 57.37 -50.46
N GLY A 461 -33.88 56.10 -50.58
CA GLY A 461 -32.87 55.48 -49.73
C GLY A 461 -31.60 56.32 -49.64
N ASP A 462 -31.19 56.59 -48.40
CA ASP A 462 -29.86 57.10 -48.13
C ASP A 462 -28.84 56.08 -48.66
N PRO A 463 -27.81 56.53 -49.40
CA PRO A 463 -26.80 55.63 -49.95
C PRO A 463 -26.03 54.98 -48.82
N ASP A 464 -25.77 53.67 -48.98
CA ASP A 464 -24.96 52.87 -48.07
C ASP A 464 -23.70 53.63 -47.65
N GLY A 465 -23.61 53.96 -46.36
CA GLY A 465 -22.35 54.35 -45.75
C GLY A 465 -21.33 53.23 -45.97
N PRO A 466 -20.05 53.57 -46.18
CA PRO A 466 -19.02 52.57 -46.43
C PRO A 466 -18.98 51.60 -45.25
N GLY A 467 -19.09 50.30 -45.54
CA GLY A 467 -19.03 49.25 -44.54
C GLY A 467 -17.80 49.41 -43.65
N ASP A 468 -17.99 49.22 -42.34
CA ASP A 468 -16.89 49.12 -41.40
C ASP A 468 -15.92 48.04 -41.91
N PRO A 469 -14.61 48.35 -42.01
CA PRO A 469 -13.64 47.36 -42.40
C PRO A 469 -13.57 46.29 -41.31
N ASP A 470 -13.61 45.03 -41.73
CA ASP A 470 -13.27 43.88 -40.89
C ASP A 470 -11.98 44.19 -40.10
N GLY A 471 -12.06 44.05 -38.78
CA GLY A 471 -10.88 44.12 -37.93
C GLY A 471 -9.82 43.13 -38.41
N PRO A 472 -8.52 43.43 -38.22
CA PRO A 472 -7.47 42.55 -38.68
C PRO A 472 -7.62 41.20 -38.00
N GLY A 473 -7.79 40.14 -38.80
CA GLY A 473 -7.71 38.77 -38.33
C GLY A 473 -6.42 38.54 -37.56
N GLU A 474 -6.49 37.71 -36.53
CA GLU A 474 -5.30 37.22 -35.84
C GLU A 474 -4.34 36.61 -36.85
N PRO A 475 -3.03 36.89 -36.78
CA PRO A 475 -2.08 36.32 -37.70
C PRO A 475 -1.95 34.80 -37.44
N ASP A 476 -2.26 34.01 -38.45
CA ASP A 476 -1.81 32.62 -38.54
C ASP A 476 -0.29 32.59 -38.32
N GLY A 477 0.15 31.79 -37.35
CA GLY A 477 1.57 31.53 -37.13
C GLY A 477 2.24 31.00 -38.40
N PRO A 478 3.55 31.24 -38.59
CA PRO A 478 4.24 30.77 -39.78
C PRO A 478 4.21 29.24 -39.83
N GLY A 479 3.59 28.70 -40.87
CA GLY A 479 3.68 27.29 -41.22
C GLY A 479 5.12 26.86 -41.47
N ASP A 480 5.42 25.62 -41.08
CA ASP A 480 6.68 24.95 -41.41
C ASP A 480 6.89 24.94 -42.93
N PRO A 481 8.06 25.37 -43.44
CA PRO A 481 8.35 25.23 -44.86
C PRO A 481 8.67 23.76 -45.16
N ASP A 482 7.87 23.18 -46.05
CA ASP A 482 8.21 21.95 -46.78
C ASP A 482 9.61 22.07 -47.40
N GLY A 483 10.46 21.11 -47.08
CA GLY A 483 11.83 21.05 -47.60
C GLY A 483 11.87 20.86 -49.12
N PRO A 484 12.79 21.52 -49.84
CA PRO A 484 12.99 21.25 -51.26
C PRO A 484 13.83 19.97 -51.43
N GLY A 485 13.32 19.05 -52.24
CA GLY A 485 13.99 17.82 -52.64
C GLY A 485 15.27 18.03 -53.47
N ASP A 486 16.03 16.94 -53.56
CA ASP A 486 17.32 16.78 -54.26
C ASP A 486 17.38 17.35 -55.68
N PRO A 487 18.60 17.75 -56.11
CA PRO A 487 19.01 17.60 -57.49
C PRO A 487 20.26 16.71 -57.64
N ASP A 488 20.15 15.73 -58.54
CA ASP A 488 21.26 14.95 -59.10
C ASP A 488 22.27 15.81 -59.90
N GLY A 489 23.57 15.56 -59.67
CA GLY A 489 24.70 15.58 -60.64
C GLY A 489 25.12 16.90 -61.34
N PRO A 490 26.43 17.13 -61.60
CA PRO A 490 27.21 16.28 -62.53
C PRO A 490 28.69 16.04 -62.11
N GLY A 491 29.35 15.08 -62.78
CA GLY A 491 30.67 14.56 -62.40
C GLY A 491 31.91 15.24 -63.00
N GLY A 492 33.07 14.82 -62.46
CA GLY A 492 34.32 14.57 -63.17
C GLY A 492 35.37 15.70 -63.26
N THR A 493 36.51 15.56 -62.59
CA THR A 493 37.82 15.16 -63.19
C THR A 493 39.00 15.36 -62.22
N GLY A 494 39.93 14.38 -62.19
CA GLY A 494 41.37 14.62 -61.99
C GLY A 494 41.99 14.40 -60.60
N GLY A 495 42.49 13.19 -60.31
CA GLY A 495 43.67 12.99 -59.44
C GLY A 495 44.98 13.28 -60.22
N PRO A 496 46.16 12.77 -59.80
CA PRO A 496 46.53 12.03 -58.58
C PRO A 496 47.84 12.56 -57.91
N ASP A 497 48.25 12.02 -56.75
CA ASP A 497 49.48 11.20 -56.67
C ASP A 497 49.59 10.36 -55.37
N VAL A 498 50.27 9.22 -55.53
CA VAL A 498 50.52 8.01 -54.70
C VAL A 498 51.18 8.21 -53.31
N THR A 499 51.17 7.30 -52.33
CA THR A 499 51.52 5.84 -52.22
C THR A 499 51.16 5.41 -50.77
N ALA A 500 50.99 4.16 -50.33
CA ALA A 500 50.84 2.79 -50.87
C ALA A 500 50.37 1.88 -49.70
N THR A 501 49.62 0.83 -50.01
CA THR A 501 49.16 -0.30 -49.18
C THR A 501 49.71 -1.61 -49.80
N PRO A 502 49.22 -2.85 -49.53
CA PRO A 502 48.94 -3.62 -48.29
C PRO A 502 49.40 -5.12 -48.43
N GLY A 503 48.91 -6.04 -47.58
CA GLY A 503 48.73 -7.43 -48.03
C GLY A 503 48.36 -8.49 -46.97
N THR A 504 47.20 -9.12 -47.13
CA THR A 504 46.64 -10.28 -46.39
C THR A 504 46.61 -11.56 -47.26
N GLY A 505 46.72 -12.76 -46.65
CA GLY A 505 45.99 -13.98 -47.08
C GLY A 505 46.79 -15.29 -47.33
N GLY A 506 46.26 -16.43 -46.82
CA GLY A 506 46.34 -17.78 -47.47
C GLY A 506 47.07 -18.96 -46.77
N LEU A 507 46.33 -20.06 -46.49
CA LEU A 507 46.72 -21.43 -46.03
C LEU A 507 47.46 -22.28 -47.12
N PRO A 508 47.76 -23.62 -47.03
CA PRO A 508 47.81 -24.64 -45.94
C PRO A 508 49.10 -25.53 -45.92
N GLY A 509 49.25 -26.47 -44.96
CA GLY A 509 50.26 -27.56 -45.01
C GLY A 509 50.32 -28.46 -43.76
N ALA A 510 50.50 -29.77 -43.92
CA ALA A 510 50.06 -30.82 -43.00
C ALA A 510 51.15 -31.87 -42.65
N VAL A 511 51.00 -32.51 -41.46
CA VAL A 511 51.39 -33.93 -41.09
C VAL A 511 52.89 -34.21 -40.73
N PRO A 512 53.30 -35.26 -39.95
CA PRO A 512 52.65 -36.20 -39.00
C PRO A 512 53.29 -36.30 -37.57
N GLY A 513 52.67 -37.09 -36.66
CA GLY A 513 53.23 -37.63 -35.39
C GLY A 513 54.38 -38.66 -35.58
N PRO A 514 54.69 -39.62 -34.65
CA PRO A 514 53.75 -40.36 -33.76
C PRO A 514 54.29 -40.74 -32.35
N GLY A 515 53.48 -41.49 -31.57
CA GLY A 515 54.00 -42.61 -30.76
C GLY A 515 53.75 -42.61 -29.24
N GLY A 516 52.69 -43.29 -28.80
CA GLY A 516 52.74 -44.05 -27.53
C GLY A 516 53.63 -45.29 -27.69
N PRO A 517 54.04 -45.98 -26.61
CA PRO A 517 53.20 -47.10 -26.16
C PRO A 517 53.22 -47.43 -24.64
N SER A 518 52.13 -48.12 -24.24
CA SER A 518 52.00 -49.31 -23.38
C SER A 518 52.70 -49.46 -22.02
N ALA A 519 51.84 -49.55 -21.00
CA ALA A 519 51.68 -50.61 -19.99
C ALA A 519 52.86 -51.51 -19.57
N SER A 520 53.05 -51.63 -18.25
CA SER A 520 53.33 -52.93 -17.60
C SER A 520 52.90 -52.92 -16.12
N THR A 521 52.06 -53.89 -15.78
CA THR A 521 51.84 -54.41 -14.40
C THR A 521 52.90 -55.49 -14.13
N PRO A 522 53.20 -55.80 -12.86
CA PRO A 522 53.04 -57.21 -12.47
C PRO A 522 52.40 -57.44 -11.09
N ALA A 523 51.99 -58.69 -10.92
CA ALA A 523 51.02 -59.29 -10.01
C ALA A 523 51.53 -59.71 -8.62
N GLY A 524 50.55 -60.11 -7.78
CA GLY A 524 50.69 -61.02 -6.63
C GLY A 524 50.52 -60.31 -5.28
N THR A 525 49.69 -60.72 -4.32
CA THR A 525 49.20 -62.06 -3.97
C THR A 525 48.07 -61.92 -2.92
N GLU A 526 46.98 -62.70 -3.01
CA GLU A 526 46.04 -62.99 -1.91
C GLU A 526 46.36 -64.40 -1.34
N PRO A 527 46.10 -64.73 -0.05
CA PRO A 527 44.72 -64.93 0.44
C PRO A 527 44.44 -64.69 1.95
N GLY A 528 43.15 -64.59 2.32
CA GLY A 528 42.68 -64.99 3.66
C GLY A 528 41.43 -64.24 4.19
N ASP A 529 40.31 -64.97 4.27
CA ASP A 529 38.97 -64.56 4.70
C ASP A 529 38.84 -63.81 6.04
N ALA A 530 38.09 -62.71 6.05
CA ALA A 530 37.32 -62.23 7.21
C ALA A 530 36.09 -61.41 6.76
N ALA A 531 34.90 -61.80 7.21
CA ALA A 531 33.62 -61.17 6.88
C ALA A 531 33.55 -59.69 7.34
N PRO A 532 32.97 -58.76 6.56
CA PRO A 532 32.81 -57.38 7.01
C PRO A 532 31.51 -57.18 7.82
N PRO A 533 31.50 -56.22 8.77
CA PRO A 533 30.28 -55.83 9.47
C PRO A 533 29.37 -54.98 8.56
N ARG A 534 28.06 -55.05 8.82
CA ARG A 534 27.03 -54.29 8.10
C ARG A 534 27.29 -52.77 8.17
N ALA A 535 27.55 -52.17 7.02
CA ALA A 535 27.54 -50.72 6.86
C ALA A 535 26.08 -50.22 6.83
N GLY A 536 25.73 -49.34 7.77
CA GLY A 536 24.52 -48.53 7.68
C GLY A 536 24.65 -47.56 6.50
N ALA A 537 23.59 -47.46 5.71
CA ALA A 537 23.51 -46.59 4.54
C ALA A 537 23.75 -45.13 4.93
N LEU A 538 24.72 -44.49 4.26
CA LEU A 538 24.85 -43.04 4.23
C LEU A 538 23.72 -42.46 3.39
N ALA A 539 23.07 -41.41 3.90
CA ALA A 539 22.04 -40.68 3.20
C ALA A 539 22.62 -39.97 1.97
N TYR A 540 21.96 -40.21 0.86
CA TYR A 540 22.20 -39.71 -0.49
C TYR A 540 22.21 -38.17 -0.54
N THR A 541 23.29 -37.57 -1.04
CA THR A 541 23.34 -36.14 -1.40
C THR A 541 22.85 -35.98 -2.84
N GLY A 542 21.58 -35.61 -2.99
CA GLY A 542 20.96 -35.44 -4.31
C GLY A 542 21.38 -34.12 -4.97
N VAL A 543 22.18 -34.21 -6.04
CA VAL A 543 22.08 -33.33 -7.19
C VAL A 543 22.20 -34.21 -8.43
N GLN A 544 21.32 -33.98 -9.41
CA GLN A 544 21.15 -34.63 -10.72
C GLN A 544 20.04 -35.69 -10.81
N GLY A 545 18.87 -35.22 -11.29
CA GLY A 545 17.72 -36.04 -11.67
C GLY A 545 16.57 -35.20 -12.24
N LEU A 546 16.85 -34.16 -13.02
CA LEU A 546 15.84 -33.45 -13.81
C LEU A 546 15.77 -34.09 -15.21
N ALA A 547 14.95 -35.13 -15.35
CA ALA A 547 14.32 -35.53 -16.61
C ALA A 547 13.20 -36.53 -16.31
N LEU A 548 12.01 -36.27 -16.89
CA LEU A 548 10.76 -37.04 -16.81
C LEU A 548 9.94 -36.94 -15.50
N VAL A 549 9.12 -35.88 -15.40
CA VAL A 549 7.66 -36.01 -15.18
C VAL A 549 6.98 -34.84 -15.92
N GLY A 550 6.70 -35.04 -17.20
CA GLY A 550 5.74 -34.22 -17.96
C GLY A 550 4.42 -34.98 -18.04
N LEU A 551 3.30 -34.23 -17.96
CA LEU A 551 1.90 -34.66 -18.09
C LEU A 551 1.22 -35.19 -16.81
N THR A 552 0.71 -34.26 -15.99
CA THR A 552 -0.66 -34.29 -15.41
C THR A 552 -0.86 -33.06 -14.53
N GLY A 553 -1.35 -31.96 -15.10
CA GLY A 553 -1.55 -30.71 -14.37
C GLY A 553 -2.20 -29.61 -15.20
N LEU A 554 -3.17 -29.97 -16.04
CA LEU A 554 -3.94 -29.03 -16.84
C LEU A 554 -5.41 -29.46 -16.83
N LEU A 555 -6.10 -29.27 -15.69
CA LEU A 555 -7.57 -29.37 -15.59
C LEU A 555 -8.14 -28.89 -14.23
N LEU A 556 -7.58 -27.83 -13.62
CA LEU A 556 -8.14 -27.24 -12.38
C LEU A 556 -8.06 -25.69 -12.35
N THR A 557 -8.34 -25.02 -13.47
CA THR A 557 -8.46 -23.54 -13.51
C THR A 557 -9.77 -23.02 -14.10
N THR A 558 -10.69 -23.88 -14.55
CA THR A 558 -11.98 -23.46 -15.14
C THR A 558 -13.20 -23.61 -14.21
N ALA A 559 -13.07 -24.26 -13.05
CA ALA A 559 -14.19 -24.43 -12.10
C ALA A 559 -14.32 -23.31 -11.05
N GLY A 560 -13.23 -22.59 -10.74
CA GLY A 560 -13.23 -21.54 -9.71
C GLY A 560 -13.93 -20.23 -10.14
N VAL A 561 -13.89 -19.91 -11.43
CA VAL A 561 -14.43 -18.66 -11.97
C VAL A 561 -15.96 -18.70 -12.09
N ILE A 562 -16.56 -19.87 -12.31
CA ILE A 562 -18.02 -20.03 -12.44
C ILE A 562 -18.73 -19.97 -11.07
N VAL A 563 -18.08 -20.41 -9.99
CA VAL A 563 -18.65 -20.36 -8.62
C VAL A 563 -18.61 -18.93 -8.05
N TRP A 564 -17.61 -18.12 -8.43
CA TRP A 564 -17.53 -16.72 -8.01
C TRP A 564 -18.55 -15.82 -8.74
N VAL A 565 -18.76 -16.04 -10.05
CA VAL A 565 -19.75 -15.28 -10.84
C VAL A 565 -21.20 -15.61 -10.47
N LEU A 566 -21.50 -16.85 -10.03
CA LEU A 566 -22.85 -17.24 -9.61
C LEU A 566 -23.20 -16.85 -8.16
N ARG A 567 -22.21 -16.53 -7.31
CA ARG A 567 -22.46 -16.05 -5.92
C ARG A 567 -22.74 -14.55 -5.83
N ARG A 568 -22.36 -13.76 -6.86
CA ARG A 568 -22.58 -12.30 -6.90
C ARG A 568 -23.95 -11.88 -7.49
N ARG A 569 -24.77 -12.84 -7.94
CA ARG A 569 -26.11 -12.58 -8.53
C ARG A 569 -27.30 -13.03 -7.68
N ARG A 570 -27.11 -13.40 -6.40
CA ARG A 570 -28.20 -13.77 -5.49
C ARG A 570 -28.07 -13.10 -4.12
N THR A 571 -28.33 -11.80 -4.09
CA THR A 571 -28.78 -11.10 -2.88
C THR A 571 -29.80 -10.04 -3.28
N HIS A 572 -31.00 -10.51 -3.65
CA HIS A 572 -32.26 -9.82 -3.47
C HIS A 572 -33.32 -10.91 -3.26
N VAL A 573 -34.33 -10.57 -2.47
CA VAL A 573 -35.40 -11.42 -1.91
C VAL A 573 -35.05 -11.98 -0.53
N GLY A 574 -35.65 -11.35 0.48
CA GLY A 574 -35.63 -11.79 1.87
C GLY A 574 -36.59 -12.96 2.12
N ALA A 575 -36.35 -13.64 3.24
CA ALA A 575 -37.36 -14.36 4.00
C ALA A 575 -36.74 -14.75 5.36
N GLU A 576 -37.56 -14.58 6.38
CA GLU A 576 -37.34 -14.97 7.77
C GLU A 576 -37.00 -16.46 7.92
N SER A 577 -36.14 -16.80 8.88
CA SER A 577 -36.32 -18.01 9.70
C SER A 577 -35.48 -17.94 10.97
N THR A 578 -36.20 -17.99 12.08
CA THR A 578 -35.80 -18.44 13.41
C THR A 578 -35.25 -19.87 13.38
N GLU A 579 -34.12 -20.13 14.05
CA GLU A 579 -34.06 -21.01 15.24
C GLU A 579 -32.63 -21.45 15.63
N SER A 580 -32.42 -21.37 16.96
CA SER A 580 -31.62 -22.26 17.81
C SER A 580 -30.08 -22.27 17.68
N TRP A 581 -29.43 -21.54 18.60
CA TRP A 581 -28.11 -21.89 19.11
C TRP A 581 -28.27 -22.57 20.47
N GLN A 582 -27.83 -23.83 20.58
CA GLN A 582 -27.57 -24.46 21.86
C GLN A 582 -26.26 -23.90 22.42
N VAL A 583 -26.37 -23.22 23.57
CA VAL A 583 -25.24 -22.84 24.43
C VAL A 583 -25.05 -23.95 25.45
N THR A 584 -23.84 -24.50 25.52
CA THR A 584 -23.38 -25.24 26.70
C THR A 584 -22.58 -24.26 27.55
N GLU A 585 -23.10 -23.97 28.74
CA GLU A 585 -22.47 -23.15 29.77
C GLU A 585 -21.19 -23.79 30.31
N GLN A 586 -20.18 -22.96 30.55
CA GLN A 586 -19.49 -22.89 31.84
C GLN A 586 -18.89 -21.48 32.03
N SER A 587 -19.67 -20.68 32.78
CA SER A 587 -19.31 -19.83 33.93
C SER A 587 -17.86 -19.34 34.07
N ALA A 588 -17.54 -18.14 34.54
CA ALA A 588 -18.22 -16.88 34.84
C ALA A 588 -17.11 -15.96 35.36
N GLU A 589 -17.05 -14.69 34.94
CA GLU A 589 -16.87 -13.59 35.88
C GLU A 589 -17.26 -12.26 35.23
N THR A 590 -18.03 -11.53 36.03
CA THR A 590 -18.97 -10.44 35.72
C THR A 590 -18.32 -9.07 35.77
N GLY A 591 -18.84 -8.13 34.96
CA GLY A 591 -18.53 -6.70 35.13
C GLY A 591 -18.97 -5.76 34.01
N ARG A 592 -20.21 -5.86 33.49
CA ARG A 592 -20.82 -4.78 32.70
C ARG A 592 -21.54 -3.81 33.66
N CYS A 593 -21.18 -2.53 33.64
CA CYS A 593 -22.07 -1.46 34.10
C CYS A 593 -23.04 -1.10 32.97
N ALA A 594 -24.32 -1.09 33.32
CA ALA A 594 -25.44 -0.72 32.46
C ALA A 594 -25.51 0.80 32.28
N GLN A 595 -26.07 1.19 31.13
CA GLN A 595 -26.58 2.54 30.84
C GLN A 595 -27.51 3.03 31.96
N THR A 596 -27.39 4.31 32.28
CA THR A 596 -28.50 5.11 32.80
C THR A 596 -28.66 6.33 31.91
N ASP A 597 -29.90 6.52 31.48
CA ASP A 597 -30.39 7.69 30.74
C ASP A 597 -30.28 8.98 31.57
N GLN A 598 -30.34 10.10 30.84
CA GLN A 598 -30.56 11.49 31.27
C GLN A 598 -29.32 12.35 31.52
N CYS A 599 -28.96 13.13 30.49
CA CYS A 599 -28.60 14.54 30.64
C CYS A 599 -28.90 15.27 29.32
N THR A 600 -30.04 15.95 29.28
CA THR A 600 -30.35 17.02 28.34
C THR A 600 -29.74 18.33 28.84
N GLN A 601 -29.32 19.16 27.88
CA GLN A 601 -29.10 20.61 27.96
C GLN A 601 -27.69 21.13 28.29
N THR A 602 -27.05 21.64 27.23
CA THR A 602 -26.34 22.93 27.10
C THR A 602 -25.79 23.59 28.36
N ASP A 603 -24.47 23.55 28.55
CA ASP A 603 -23.62 24.75 28.68
C ASP A 603 -22.12 24.39 28.78
N GLN A 604 -21.34 25.06 27.94
CA GLN A 604 -19.91 25.41 28.00
C GLN A 604 -18.97 24.62 28.94
N CYS A 605 -17.96 23.94 28.36
CA CYS A 605 -16.68 23.72 29.01
C CYS A 605 -15.52 23.86 28.00
N THR A 606 -14.89 25.03 28.05
CA THR A 606 -13.57 25.34 27.52
C THR A 606 -12.49 24.82 28.47
N GLN A 607 -11.43 24.28 27.88
CA GLN A 607 -10.09 24.01 28.44
C GLN A 607 -9.84 22.81 29.38
N ALA A 608 -8.66 22.21 29.10
CA ALA A 608 -8.06 21.03 29.68
C ALA A 608 -7.25 21.33 30.95
N GLY A 609 -7.16 20.34 31.85
CA GLY A 609 -6.04 20.25 32.80
C GLY A 609 -6.37 19.67 34.18
N GLN A 610 -5.77 18.50 34.46
CA GLN A 610 -5.30 18.03 35.78
C GLN A 610 -6.34 17.71 36.87
N CYS A 611 -6.43 16.42 37.23
CA CYS A 611 -6.83 15.99 38.58
C CYS A 611 -5.85 14.93 39.10
N ALA A 612 -4.96 15.37 40.00
CA ALA A 612 -4.28 14.55 40.99
C ALA A 612 -4.71 15.06 42.38
N GLY A 613 -5.17 14.20 43.29
CA GLY A 613 -5.37 14.61 44.68
C GLY A 613 -6.34 13.78 45.53
N ARG A 614 -5.75 12.85 46.30
CA ARG A 614 -6.08 12.40 47.67
C ARG A 614 -7.51 12.63 48.22
N CYS A 615 -8.14 11.53 48.65
CA CYS A 615 -9.04 11.52 49.81
C CYS A 615 -8.35 10.84 51.00
N SER A 616 -8.30 11.58 52.11
CA SER A 616 -7.80 11.16 53.42
C SER A 616 -8.95 11.01 54.42
N GLY A 617 -8.78 10.06 55.35
CA GLY A 617 -9.44 10.01 56.67
C GLY A 617 -10.60 9.00 56.76
N SER A 618 -10.87 8.34 57.87
CA SER A 618 -10.22 8.29 59.19
C SER A 618 -11.07 7.34 60.08
N GLY A 619 -10.43 6.61 61.00
CA GLY A 619 -11.04 6.04 62.22
C GLY A 619 -11.44 4.56 62.12
N LEU A 620 -10.65 3.60 62.63
CA LEU A 620 -10.48 3.13 64.03
C LEU A 620 -11.73 2.51 64.67
N PHE A 621 -11.70 1.19 64.91
CA PHE A 621 -12.13 0.39 66.09
C PHE A 621 -11.95 -1.11 65.68
N SER A 622 -10.85 -1.81 66.06
CA SER A 622 -10.76 -2.85 67.12
C SER A 622 -11.99 -3.78 67.23
N GLU A 623 -11.96 -5.11 67.37
CA GLU A 623 -10.99 -6.08 67.90
C GLU A 623 -11.58 -7.51 67.68
N LEU A 624 -10.73 -8.55 67.69
CA LEU A 624 -10.99 -9.97 68.04
C LEU A 624 -12.01 -10.79 67.20
N ALA A 625 -11.61 -11.78 66.38
CA ALA A 625 -11.04 -13.11 66.67
C ALA A 625 -12.07 -14.27 66.70
N GLN A 626 -11.63 -15.43 66.18
CA GLN A 626 -12.25 -16.77 66.15
C GLN A 626 -13.34 -16.98 65.08
N GLN A 627 -13.39 -18.07 64.30
CA GLN A 627 -12.77 -19.39 64.35
C GLN A 627 -12.94 -19.99 62.92
N ALA A 628 -11.90 -20.54 62.32
CA ALA A 628 -11.73 -21.98 62.05
C ALA A 628 -12.75 -22.64 61.08
N GLY A 629 -12.19 -23.33 60.07
CA GLY A 629 -12.86 -24.40 59.31
C GLY A 629 -12.88 -24.11 57.81
N ARG A 630 -11.82 -24.43 57.07
CA ARG A 630 -11.72 -25.65 56.24
C ARG A 630 -12.94 -25.89 55.35
N GLY A 631 -12.72 -25.64 54.06
CA GLY A 631 -13.48 -26.10 52.90
C GLY A 631 -12.67 -25.76 51.68
#